data_AF-A0A1T4MFY3-F1
#
_entry.id   AF-A0A1T4MFY3-F1
#
_cell.length_a   1.000
_cell.length_b   1.000
_cell.length_c   1.000
_cell.angle_alpha   90.00
_cell.angle_beta   90.00
_cell.angle_gamma   90.00
#
_symmetry.space_group_name_H-M   'P 1'
#
loop_
_entity.id
_entity.type
_entity.pdbx_description
1 polymer ?
#
loop_
_entity_poly.entity_id
_entity_poly.type
_entity_poly.pdbx_seq_one_letter_code
_entity_poly.pdbx_strand_id
1 'polypeptide(L)'
;MEPSTTAPEKGKPESALGIKTAAILFLITLLVYSLLLLGIHKKSKPWQEISLKPALILREMSAAFIKDSAKAVTERGKKAVSAMAKLREDSYNMPDSAFEQSISKKFFLRPDSLNITKMDYLSDTSSEEAMRLNLPHTFVYADSILPNGRIEYTTTLPVKKYAVLNDFICKYPAFGLWLCVLIIQAPLYVVFCFFLVLWFMQQGNKSEDGWLTPRFFLRSAIFISVLLIASVFLGVFYGADDVYVREIFFIRDVHERMSFVNAIGYSAASLCLAGMLWCAYRMRMISKTAKPEEIKQDSMQESLLQIRKTFNILFLLVAVILSLAVFSTGVLYSGLNSLDYVKQLNKAMGYQVYRYDLVYMYGILHSFILLIVYLPSKAIVDSVPVQAADESTGNNKLSSTIIKKTFEVLVASSPLIAGFLQAMLDHIFG
;
A
#
# COMPACT_ATOMS: atom_id res chain seq x y z
N MET A 1 -27.01 -61.09 22.57
CA MET A 1 -25.89 -60.25 22.11
C MET A 1 -26.36 -58.81 22.21
N GLU A 2 -25.99 -58.14 23.29
CA GLU A 2 -26.31 -56.72 23.49
C GLU A 2 -25.38 -55.86 22.63
N PRO A 3 -25.90 -54.82 21.95
CA PRO A 3 -25.05 -53.89 21.23
C PRO A 3 -24.26 -53.05 22.23
N SER A 4 -22.95 -53.26 22.24
CA SER A 4 -21.97 -52.42 22.94
C SER A 4 -22.11 -50.97 22.48
N THR A 5 -22.76 -50.14 23.30
CA THR A 5 -22.78 -48.69 23.18
C THR A 5 -21.40 -48.15 23.56
N THR A 6 -20.50 -48.12 22.59
CA THR A 6 -19.24 -47.37 22.69
C THR A 6 -19.59 -45.88 22.67
N ALA A 7 -19.40 -45.23 23.82
CA ALA A 7 -19.62 -43.79 23.93
C ALA A 7 -18.72 -43.05 22.92
N PRO A 8 -19.25 -42.06 22.18
CA PRO A 8 -18.45 -41.32 21.22
C PRO A 8 -17.31 -40.63 21.96
N GLU A 9 -16.09 -41.04 21.62
CA GLU A 9 -14.85 -40.48 22.14
C GLU A 9 -14.87 -38.97 21.88
N LYS A 10 -14.86 -38.16 22.95
CA LYS A 10 -14.90 -36.70 22.86
C LYS A 10 -13.64 -36.21 22.15
N GLY A 11 -13.75 -35.99 20.84
CA GLY A 11 -12.70 -35.42 20.01
C GLY A 11 -12.22 -34.06 20.52
N LYS A 12 -11.09 -34.05 21.21
CA LYS A 12 -10.18 -32.91 21.44
C LYS A 12 -8.75 -33.47 21.29
N PRO A 13 -7.76 -32.78 20.68
CA PRO A 13 -7.68 -31.34 20.38
C PRO A 13 -6.96 -31.05 19.04
N GLU A 14 -7.44 -31.51 17.89
CA GLU A 14 -6.80 -31.16 16.59
C GLU A 14 -6.79 -29.64 16.34
N SER A 15 -7.77 -28.92 16.89
CA SER A 15 -7.83 -27.46 16.83
C SER A 15 -6.70 -26.76 17.61
N ALA A 16 -6.19 -27.36 18.68
CA ALA A 16 -5.13 -26.75 19.49
C ALA A 16 -3.76 -26.78 18.78
N LEU A 17 -3.50 -27.82 17.99
CA LEU A 17 -2.26 -27.92 17.22
C LEU A 17 -2.21 -26.87 16.10
N GLY A 18 -3.30 -26.72 15.34
CA GLY A 18 -3.39 -25.73 14.27
C GLY A 18 -3.20 -24.29 14.74
N ILE A 19 -3.81 -23.93 15.89
CA ILE A 19 -3.66 -22.58 16.48
C ILE A 19 -2.21 -22.34 16.91
N LYS A 20 -1.54 -23.32 17.53
CA LYS A 20 -0.14 -23.21 17.94
C LYS A 20 0.79 -23.04 16.74
N THR A 21 0.62 -23.85 15.69
CA THR A 21 1.44 -23.76 14.47
C THR A 21 1.29 -22.41 13.80
N ALA A 22 0.07 -21.88 13.72
CA ALA A 22 -0.16 -20.56 13.14
C ALA A 22 0.43 -19.42 13.99
N ALA A 23 0.36 -19.50 15.31
CA ALA A 23 1.00 -18.52 16.19
C ALA A 23 2.54 -18.52 16.03
N ILE A 24 3.14 -19.70 15.92
CA ILE A 24 4.59 -19.84 15.64
C ILE A 24 4.93 -19.26 14.27
N LEU A 25 4.16 -19.60 13.23
CA LEU A 25 4.37 -19.07 11.88
C LEU A 25 4.22 -17.55 11.83
N PHE A 26 3.24 -16.99 12.54
CA PHE A 26 3.07 -15.56 12.70
C PHE A 26 4.31 -14.91 13.31
N LEU A 27 4.80 -15.43 14.44
CA LEU A 27 5.96 -14.90 15.14
C LEU A 27 7.25 -15.00 14.31
N ILE A 28 7.46 -16.11 13.62
CA ILE A 28 8.62 -16.28 12.72
C ILE A 28 8.54 -15.28 11.57
N THR A 29 7.38 -15.16 10.92
CA THR A 29 7.21 -14.22 9.80
C THR A 29 7.37 -12.78 10.27
N LEU A 30 6.79 -12.43 11.43
CA LEU A 30 6.91 -11.13 12.05
C LEU A 30 8.39 -10.80 12.32
N LEU A 31 9.13 -11.74 12.90
CA LEU A 31 10.55 -11.57 13.18
C LEU A 31 11.34 -11.41 11.87
N VAL A 32 11.25 -12.35 10.94
CA VAL A 32 12.00 -12.34 9.67
C VAL A 32 11.70 -11.05 8.89
N TYR A 33 10.43 -10.68 8.77
CA TYR A 33 10.03 -9.52 8.01
C TYR A 33 10.42 -8.21 8.70
N SER A 34 10.35 -8.15 10.04
CA SER A 34 10.91 -7.02 10.81
C SER A 34 12.42 -6.91 10.58
N LEU A 35 13.16 -8.02 10.60
CA LEU A 35 14.62 -8.01 10.36
C LEU A 35 14.97 -7.53 8.94
N LEU A 36 14.21 -7.96 7.92
CA LEU A 36 14.36 -7.53 6.52
C LEU A 36 14.07 -6.03 6.37
N LEU A 37 12.96 -5.57 6.97
CA LEU A 37 12.53 -4.18 6.88
C LEU A 37 13.49 -3.23 7.61
N LEU A 38 13.90 -3.59 8.82
CA LEU A 38 14.82 -2.80 9.64
C LEU A 38 16.25 -2.79 9.09
N GLY A 39 16.58 -3.63 8.10
CA GLY A 39 17.89 -3.64 7.47
C GLY A 39 19.01 -4.09 8.42
N ILE A 40 18.72 -5.04 9.33
CA ILE A 40 19.71 -5.56 10.30
C ILE A 40 20.85 -6.32 9.58
N HIS A 41 20.74 -6.54 8.27
CA HIS A 41 21.87 -6.94 7.45
C HIS A 41 22.92 -5.82 7.43
N LYS A 42 23.99 -5.97 8.22
CA LYS A 42 25.12 -5.07 8.57
C LYS A 42 25.74 -4.17 7.47
N LYS A 43 25.32 -4.23 6.20
CA LYS A 43 25.90 -3.47 5.08
C LYS A 43 24.93 -2.52 4.38
N SER A 44 23.61 -2.61 4.57
CA SER A 44 22.70 -1.63 4.00
C SER A 44 22.35 -0.57 5.05
N LYS A 45 22.60 0.71 4.73
CA LYS A 45 21.87 1.83 5.34
C LYS A 45 20.68 2.06 4.40
N PRO A 46 19.53 1.39 4.61
CA PRO A 46 18.50 1.39 3.59
C PRO A 46 17.82 2.76 3.50
N TRP A 47 17.78 3.52 4.60
CA TRP A 47 17.10 4.80 4.69
C TRP A 47 18.00 5.98 4.32
N GLN A 48 17.53 6.78 3.39
CA GLN A 48 18.20 7.96 2.87
C GLN A 48 17.20 9.06 2.58
N GLU A 49 17.69 10.27 2.36
CA GLU A 49 16.92 11.36 1.77
C GLU A 49 17.84 12.22 0.91
N ILE A 50 17.30 12.90 -0.08
CA ILE A 50 18.02 14.00 -0.73
C ILE A 50 17.98 15.18 0.24
N SER A 51 19.14 15.55 0.80
CA SER A 51 19.23 16.60 1.81
C SER A 51 19.15 17.96 1.14
N LEU A 52 17.98 18.56 1.23
CA LEU A 52 17.76 19.94 0.82
C LEU A 52 18.17 20.88 1.96
N LYS A 53 19.10 21.79 1.68
CA LYS A 53 19.53 22.86 2.59
C LYS A 53 19.29 24.22 1.93
N PRO A 54 18.04 24.69 1.87
CA PRO A 54 17.68 25.85 1.06
C PRO A 54 18.41 27.13 1.50
N ALA A 55 18.66 27.31 2.80
CA ALA A 55 19.44 28.45 3.28
C ALA A 55 20.90 28.40 2.78
N LEU A 56 21.54 27.23 2.79
CA LEU A 56 22.90 27.05 2.27
C LEU A 56 22.95 27.33 0.75
N ILE A 57 21.99 26.80 0.00
CA ILE A 57 21.90 26.99 -1.45
C ILE A 57 21.72 28.47 -1.78
N LEU A 58 20.87 29.19 -1.04
CA LEU A 58 20.72 30.64 -1.22
C LEU A 58 22.00 31.39 -0.89
N ARG A 59 22.74 31.01 0.17
CA ARG A 59 24.03 31.64 0.50
C ARG A 59 25.02 31.50 -0.65
N GLU A 60 25.16 30.29 -1.18
CA GLU A 60 26.07 30.01 -2.31
C GLU A 60 25.64 30.76 -3.57
N MET A 61 24.36 30.73 -3.91
CA MET A 61 23.79 31.47 -5.04
C MET A 61 24.02 32.98 -4.90
N SER A 62 23.79 33.53 -3.71
CA SER A 62 24.01 34.95 -3.42
C SER A 62 25.48 35.31 -3.53
N ALA A 63 26.38 34.47 -3.01
CA ALA A 63 27.81 34.67 -3.10
C ALA A 63 28.32 34.62 -4.54
N ALA A 64 27.85 33.67 -5.34
CA ALA A 64 28.15 33.57 -6.77
C ALA A 64 27.66 34.82 -7.51
N PHE A 65 26.41 35.24 -7.29
CA PHE A 65 25.87 36.44 -7.90
C PHE A 65 26.65 37.72 -7.54
N ILE A 66 26.99 37.91 -6.27
CA ILE A 66 27.77 39.07 -5.80
C ILE A 66 29.14 39.09 -6.47
N LYS A 67 29.81 37.94 -6.57
CA LYS A 67 31.12 37.82 -7.22
C LYS A 67 31.05 38.19 -8.70
N ASP A 68 30.05 37.68 -9.41
CA ASP A 68 29.88 37.93 -10.84
C ASP A 68 29.43 39.37 -11.13
N SER A 69 28.65 39.95 -10.21
CA SER A 69 28.09 41.31 -10.33
C SER A 69 28.95 42.39 -9.68
N ALA A 70 30.08 42.05 -9.04
CA ALA A 70 30.95 43.01 -8.36
C ALA A 70 31.51 44.11 -9.29
N LYS A 71 31.52 43.85 -10.61
CA LYS A 71 31.95 44.80 -11.65
C LYS A 71 30.80 45.61 -12.26
N ALA A 72 29.57 45.47 -11.76
CA ALA A 72 28.41 46.15 -12.32
C ALA A 72 28.53 47.67 -12.14
N VAL A 73 28.49 48.41 -13.26
CA VAL A 73 28.61 49.87 -13.29
C VAL A 73 27.27 50.56 -13.01
N THR A 74 26.14 49.87 -13.21
CA THR A 74 24.80 50.46 -13.10
C THR A 74 24.33 50.57 -11.64
N GLU A 75 23.63 51.67 -11.31
CA GLU A 75 23.03 51.88 -9.98
C GLU A 75 22.06 50.76 -9.57
N ARG A 76 21.31 50.22 -10.55
CA ARG A 76 20.45 49.06 -10.32
C ARG A 76 21.25 47.81 -9.95
N GLY A 77 22.40 47.58 -10.59
CA GLY A 77 23.32 46.50 -10.26
C GLY A 77 23.86 46.61 -8.82
N LYS A 78 24.28 47.81 -8.40
CA LYS A 78 24.73 48.07 -7.03
C LYS A 78 23.65 47.78 -5.99
N LYS A 79 22.41 48.22 -6.24
CA LYS A 79 21.25 47.91 -5.36
C LYS A 79 20.98 46.41 -5.28
N ALA A 80 21.04 45.70 -6.40
CA ALA A 80 20.87 44.25 -6.41
C ALA A 80 21.98 43.52 -5.63
N VAL A 81 23.24 43.93 -5.80
CA VAL A 81 24.38 43.37 -5.03
C VAL A 81 24.20 43.62 -3.53
N SER A 82 23.82 44.83 -3.12
CA SER A 82 23.56 45.16 -1.71
C SER A 82 22.40 44.34 -1.13
N ALA A 83 21.29 44.19 -1.88
CA ALA A 83 20.16 43.38 -1.45
C ALA A 83 20.53 41.90 -1.30
N MET A 84 21.30 41.35 -2.24
CA MET A 84 21.78 39.96 -2.16
C MET A 84 22.81 39.75 -1.05
N ALA A 85 23.64 40.75 -0.75
CA ALA A 85 24.57 40.70 0.39
C ALA A 85 23.82 40.65 1.72
N LYS A 86 22.79 41.50 1.88
CA LYS A 86 21.91 41.47 3.05
C LYS A 86 21.17 40.14 3.15
N LEU A 87 20.58 39.65 2.06
CA LEU A 87 19.89 38.37 2.04
C LEU A 87 20.81 37.20 2.43
N ARG A 88 22.06 37.22 1.97
CA ARG A 88 23.09 36.26 2.38
C ARG A 88 23.36 36.35 3.87
N GLU A 89 23.53 37.55 4.42
CA GLU A 89 23.73 37.77 5.87
C GLU A 89 22.54 37.28 6.70
N ASP A 90 21.32 37.67 6.33
CA ASP A 90 20.08 37.24 6.98
C ASP A 90 19.96 35.71 6.98
N SER A 91 20.35 35.07 5.87
CA SER A 91 20.29 33.62 5.75
C SER A 91 21.30 32.89 6.64
N TYR A 92 22.39 33.53 7.13
CA TYR A 92 23.40 32.87 8.00
C TYR A 92 22.81 32.37 9.32
N ASN A 93 21.90 33.15 9.88
CA ASN A 93 21.29 32.90 11.18
C ASN A 93 19.89 32.28 11.07
N MET A 94 19.40 32.08 9.84
CA MET A 94 18.05 31.56 9.61
C MET A 94 18.05 30.03 9.57
N PRO A 95 17.26 29.34 10.42
CA PRO A 95 17.05 27.91 10.29
C PRO A 95 16.25 27.62 9.01
N ASP A 96 16.45 26.44 8.41
CA ASP A 96 15.80 26.05 7.15
C ASP A 96 14.25 26.13 7.22
N SER A 97 13.66 25.86 8.39
CA SER A 97 12.21 26.00 8.59
C SER A 97 11.72 27.45 8.52
N ALA A 98 12.47 28.41 9.08
CA ALA A 98 12.15 29.84 8.99
C ALA A 98 12.41 30.38 7.57
N PHE A 99 13.38 29.80 6.87
CA PHE A 99 13.65 30.09 5.47
C PHE A 99 12.47 29.71 4.58
N GLU A 100 11.92 28.51 4.77
CA GLU A 100 10.77 28.04 4.00
C GLU A 100 9.52 28.91 4.21
N GLN A 101 9.34 29.52 5.37
CA GLN A 101 8.21 30.42 5.59
C GLN A 101 8.42 31.80 4.94
N SER A 102 9.65 32.32 4.97
CA SER A 102 9.95 33.71 4.60
C SER A 102 10.24 33.89 3.10
N ILE A 103 10.98 32.96 2.48
CA ILE A 103 11.57 33.15 1.14
C ILE A 103 10.98 32.18 0.10
N SER A 104 10.21 31.18 0.52
CA SER A 104 9.83 30.10 -0.38
C SER A 104 8.98 30.51 -1.59
N LYS A 105 8.28 31.65 -1.58
CA LYS A 105 7.57 32.16 -2.78
C LYS A 105 8.54 32.67 -3.86
N LYS A 106 9.73 33.08 -3.44
CA LYS A 106 10.77 33.65 -4.30
C LYS A 106 11.84 32.63 -4.66
N PHE A 107 12.02 31.59 -3.85
CA PHE A 107 13.02 30.54 -4.04
C PHE A 107 12.34 29.21 -4.39
N PHE A 108 12.64 28.66 -5.57
CA PHE A 108 12.07 27.40 -6.04
C PHE A 108 13.06 26.61 -6.90
N LEU A 109 12.85 25.30 -6.98
CA LEU A 109 13.60 24.40 -7.85
C LEU A 109 13.04 24.52 -9.29
N ARG A 110 13.89 24.49 -10.31
CA ARG A 110 13.44 24.52 -11.70
C ARG A 110 13.07 23.11 -12.18
N PRO A 111 11.81 22.84 -12.59
CA PRO A 111 11.39 21.50 -13.03
C PRO A 111 12.23 20.95 -14.18
N ASP A 112 12.52 21.79 -15.19
CA ASP A 112 13.27 21.40 -16.39
C ASP A 112 14.69 20.87 -16.10
N SER A 113 15.25 21.21 -14.94
CA SER A 113 16.59 20.76 -14.53
C SER A 113 16.60 19.33 -14.00
N LEU A 114 15.44 18.79 -13.61
CA LEU A 114 15.31 17.41 -13.20
C LEU A 114 15.16 16.50 -14.42
N ASN A 115 16.25 15.84 -14.81
CA ASN A 115 16.13 14.64 -15.61
C ASN A 115 15.87 13.45 -14.68
N ILE A 116 14.60 13.30 -14.28
CA ILE A 116 14.14 12.26 -13.35
C ILE A 116 14.52 10.86 -13.87
N THR A 117 14.40 10.62 -15.18
CA THR A 117 14.82 9.37 -15.85
C THR A 117 16.31 9.04 -15.70
N LYS A 118 17.17 10.02 -15.46
CA LYS A 118 18.61 9.79 -15.24
C LYS A 118 18.96 9.51 -13.78
N MET A 119 18.00 9.59 -12.84
CA MET A 119 18.24 9.32 -11.41
C MET A 119 18.50 7.84 -11.12
N ASP A 120 18.00 6.92 -11.94
CA ASP A 120 18.05 5.47 -11.66
C ASP A 120 19.45 4.85 -11.81
N TYR A 121 20.40 5.53 -12.46
CA TYR A 121 21.71 4.97 -12.82
C TYR A 121 22.81 5.16 -11.77
N LEU A 122 22.53 5.72 -10.60
CA LEU A 122 23.57 6.10 -9.61
C LEU A 122 23.57 5.25 -8.32
N SER A 123 22.78 4.18 -8.23
CA SER A 123 22.61 3.41 -6.97
C SER A 123 23.65 2.32 -6.71
N ASP A 124 24.48 1.95 -7.69
CA ASP A 124 25.24 0.68 -7.63
C ASP A 124 26.74 0.81 -7.33
N THR A 125 27.26 2.03 -7.20
CA THR A 125 28.66 2.25 -6.85
C THR A 125 28.84 2.37 -5.34
N SER A 126 29.54 1.40 -4.76
CA SER A 126 29.83 1.26 -3.33
C SER A 126 30.76 2.35 -2.75
N SER A 127 31.24 3.30 -3.55
CA SER A 127 32.13 4.37 -3.08
C SER A 127 31.34 5.53 -2.45
N GLU A 128 31.81 6.03 -1.30
CA GLU A 128 31.29 7.26 -0.68
C GLU A 128 31.34 8.47 -1.61
N GLU A 129 32.28 8.48 -2.58
CA GLU A 129 32.42 9.57 -3.56
C GLU A 129 31.35 9.56 -4.65
N ALA A 130 30.69 8.42 -4.91
CA ALA A 130 29.52 8.36 -5.78
C ALA A 130 28.20 8.70 -5.05
N MET A 131 28.24 8.99 -3.74
CA MET A 131 27.05 9.35 -2.94
C MET A 131 26.55 10.79 -3.14
N ARG A 132 27.20 11.55 -4.03
CA ARG A 132 26.57 12.75 -4.59
C ARG A 132 25.71 12.30 -5.74
N LEU A 133 24.43 12.60 -5.64
CA LEU A 133 23.57 12.71 -6.81
C LEU A 133 24.25 13.74 -7.73
N ASN A 134 25.08 13.29 -8.66
CA ASN A 134 25.75 14.13 -9.66
C ASN A 134 24.75 14.62 -10.71
N LEU A 135 23.48 14.76 -10.33
CA LEU A 135 22.46 15.38 -11.11
C LEU A 135 22.41 16.86 -10.73
N PRO A 136 22.74 17.76 -11.67
CA PRO A 136 22.65 19.19 -11.43
C PRO A 136 21.19 19.58 -11.17
N HIS A 137 20.97 20.31 -10.09
CA HIS A 137 19.69 20.90 -9.73
C HIS A 137 19.80 22.40 -9.88
N THR A 138 18.94 23.01 -10.70
CA THR A 138 18.91 24.46 -10.89
C THR A 138 17.87 25.08 -10.00
N PHE A 139 18.31 25.90 -9.05
CA PHE A 139 17.46 26.71 -8.19
C PHE A 139 17.30 28.11 -8.76
N VAL A 140 16.11 28.67 -8.61
CA VAL A 140 15.76 30.01 -9.06
C VAL A 140 15.37 30.84 -7.86
N TYR A 141 16.00 32.02 -7.73
CA TYR A 141 15.55 33.07 -6.82
C TYR A 141 15.02 34.24 -7.63
N ALA A 142 13.74 34.58 -7.44
CA ALA A 142 13.04 35.65 -8.15
C ALA A 142 12.74 36.83 -7.22
N ASP A 143 13.22 38.01 -7.60
CA ASP A 143 12.93 39.27 -6.91
C ASP A 143 12.94 40.45 -7.91
N SER A 144 11.98 41.36 -7.75
CA SER A 144 11.87 42.62 -8.49
C SER A 144 13.13 43.50 -8.44
N ILE A 145 13.92 43.38 -7.37
CA ILE A 145 15.14 44.17 -7.18
C ILE A 145 16.25 43.71 -8.15
N LEU A 146 16.18 42.47 -8.64
CA LEU A 146 17.19 41.90 -9.53
C LEU A 146 17.12 42.51 -10.94
N PRO A 147 18.25 42.64 -11.65
CA PRO A 147 18.29 43.22 -13.00
C PRO A 147 17.43 42.45 -14.01
N ASN A 148 17.50 41.12 -13.95
CA ASN A 148 16.76 40.20 -14.84
C ASN A 148 15.52 39.60 -14.14
N GLY A 149 15.13 40.12 -12.98
CA GLY A 149 14.04 39.59 -12.15
C GLY A 149 14.31 38.25 -11.48
N ARG A 150 15.37 37.52 -11.87
CA ARG A 150 15.76 36.23 -11.28
C ARG A 150 17.27 35.95 -11.35
N ILE A 151 17.73 35.07 -10.46
CA ILE A 151 19.05 34.45 -10.47
C ILE A 151 18.85 32.93 -10.52
N GLU A 152 19.69 32.25 -11.30
CA GLU A 152 19.70 30.79 -11.40
C GLU A 152 21.04 30.26 -10.84
N TYR A 153 20.98 29.21 -10.03
CA TYR A 153 22.16 28.57 -9.47
C TYR A 153 22.04 27.06 -9.59
N THR A 154 23.03 26.43 -10.20
CA THR A 154 23.05 24.98 -10.42
C THR A 154 24.02 24.33 -9.44
N THR A 155 23.52 23.38 -8.64
CA THR A 155 24.32 22.66 -7.64
C THR A 155 23.94 21.19 -7.58
N THR A 156 24.77 20.37 -6.94
CA THR A 156 24.45 18.96 -6.65
C THR A 156 23.97 18.83 -5.21
N LEU A 157 22.97 17.97 -5.00
CA LEU A 157 22.40 17.77 -3.68
C LEU A 157 23.01 16.53 -3.02
N PRO A 158 23.45 16.62 -1.76
CA PRO A 158 23.98 15.46 -1.04
C PRO A 158 22.84 14.52 -0.63
N VAL A 159 23.10 13.22 -0.71
CA VAL A 159 22.21 12.20 -0.13
C VAL A 159 22.59 11.99 1.33
N LYS A 160 21.66 12.26 2.24
CA LYS A 160 21.84 12.00 3.67
C LYS A 160 21.33 10.60 3.99
N LYS A 161 22.23 9.73 4.44
CA LYS A 161 21.89 8.39 4.93
C LYS A 161 21.64 8.43 6.43
N TYR A 162 20.58 7.78 6.87
CA TYR A 162 20.23 7.70 8.28
C TYR A 162 20.90 6.47 8.91
N ALA A 163 21.71 6.70 9.94
CA ALA A 163 22.34 5.62 10.69
C ALA A 163 21.35 4.92 11.63
N VAL A 164 20.41 5.71 12.19
CA VAL A 164 19.36 5.25 13.10
C VAL A 164 18.01 5.49 12.42
N LEU A 165 17.21 4.43 12.30
CA LEU A 165 15.86 4.49 11.72
C LEU A 165 14.96 5.51 12.43
N ASN A 166 15.09 5.61 13.76
CA ASN A 166 14.28 6.50 14.56
C ASN A 166 14.42 7.96 14.12
N ASP A 167 15.62 8.41 13.73
CA ASP A 167 15.84 9.79 13.30
C ASP A 167 15.08 10.10 12.00
N PHE A 168 14.95 9.12 11.11
CA PHE A 168 14.17 9.26 9.87
C PHE A 168 12.67 9.26 10.18
N ILE A 169 12.19 8.32 10.99
CA ILE A 169 10.76 8.21 11.34
C ILE A 169 10.29 9.42 12.16
N CYS A 170 11.11 9.92 13.09
CA CYS A 170 10.79 11.12 13.86
C CYS A 170 10.63 12.35 12.94
N LYS A 171 11.41 12.43 11.86
CA LYS A 171 11.26 13.47 10.85
C LYS A 171 10.05 13.24 9.93
N TYR A 172 9.79 11.98 9.57
CA TYR A 172 8.75 11.57 8.63
C TYR A 172 7.86 10.46 9.20
N PRO A 173 6.91 10.78 10.09
CA PRO A 173 6.14 9.78 10.85
C PRO A 173 5.27 8.88 9.96
N ALA A 174 4.85 9.35 8.78
CA ALA A 174 4.09 8.55 7.82
C ALA A 174 4.84 7.28 7.38
N PHE A 175 6.18 7.32 7.25
CA PHE A 175 6.96 6.11 6.98
C PHE A 175 6.98 5.13 8.16
N GLY A 176 6.90 5.64 9.40
CA GLY A 176 6.73 4.80 10.59
C GLY A 176 5.39 4.07 10.58
N LEU A 177 4.30 4.78 10.28
CA LEU A 177 2.99 4.17 10.11
C LEU A 177 3.00 3.12 8.99
N TRP A 178 3.56 3.46 7.83
CA TRP A 178 3.72 2.53 6.71
C TRP A 178 4.47 1.26 7.12
N LEU A 179 5.59 1.41 7.83
CA LEU A 179 6.40 0.30 8.32
C LEU A 179 5.60 -0.59 9.27
N CYS A 180 4.87 -0.01 10.23
CA CYS A 180 3.99 -0.74 11.13
C CYS A 180 2.93 -1.53 10.37
N VAL A 181 2.30 -0.91 9.36
CA VAL A 181 1.31 -1.58 8.52
C VAL A 181 1.93 -2.78 7.82
N LEU A 182 3.09 -2.63 7.16
CA LEU A 182 3.74 -3.74 6.47
C LEU A 182 4.17 -4.87 7.43
N ILE A 183 4.72 -4.52 8.60
CA ILE A 183 5.12 -5.48 9.64
C ILE A 183 3.93 -6.31 10.13
N ILE A 184 2.74 -5.73 10.24
CA ILE A 184 1.52 -6.44 10.64
C ILE A 184 0.93 -7.23 9.46
N GLN A 185 0.94 -6.64 8.27
CA GLN A 185 0.31 -7.15 7.07
C GLN A 185 0.97 -8.43 6.56
N ALA A 186 2.31 -8.49 6.51
CA ALA A 186 3.01 -9.66 5.96
C ALA A 186 2.77 -10.95 6.78
N PRO A 187 2.91 -10.96 8.13
CA PRO A 187 2.58 -12.12 8.95
C PRO A 187 1.11 -12.52 8.88
N LEU A 188 0.20 -11.52 8.88
CA LEU A 188 -1.23 -11.77 8.73
C LEU A 188 -1.52 -12.54 7.44
N TYR A 189 -0.95 -12.11 6.31
CA TYR A 189 -1.14 -12.77 5.03
C TYR A 189 -0.55 -14.17 4.96
N VAL A 190 0.65 -14.38 5.51
CA VAL A 190 1.26 -15.72 5.56
C VAL A 190 0.39 -16.68 6.39
N VAL A 191 -0.08 -16.23 7.55
CA VAL A 191 -0.97 -17.02 8.40
C VAL A 191 -2.29 -17.32 7.71
N PHE A 192 -2.90 -16.33 7.04
CA PHE A 192 -4.13 -16.53 6.26
C PHE A 192 -3.93 -17.52 5.11
N CYS A 193 -2.86 -17.38 4.32
CA CYS A 193 -2.51 -18.35 3.28
C CYS A 193 -2.41 -19.76 3.85
N PHE A 194 -1.64 -19.94 4.93
CA PHE A 194 -1.45 -21.22 5.57
C PHE A 194 -2.76 -21.84 6.06
N PHE A 195 -3.57 -21.06 6.80
CA PHE A 195 -4.87 -21.53 7.29
C PHE A 195 -5.84 -21.87 6.18
N LEU A 196 -5.93 -21.04 5.14
CA LEU A 196 -6.82 -21.30 4.01
C LEU A 196 -6.42 -22.59 3.31
N VAL A 197 -5.13 -22.78 3.00
CA VAL A 197 -4.64 -24.02 2.36
C VAL A 197 -4.99 -25.24 3.21
N LEU A 198 -4.66 -25.22 4.51
CA LEU A 198 -5.00 -26.34 5.41
C LEU A 198 -6.50 -26.60 5.47
N TRP A 199 -7.29 -25.54 5.60
CA TRP A 199 -8.75 -25.63 5.66
C TRP A 199 -9.31 -26.29 4.39
N PHE A 200 -8.84 -25.89 3.20
CA PHE A 200 -9.26 -26.50 1.94
C PHE A 200 -8.81 -27.96 1.81
N MET A 201 -7.60 -28.30 2.23
CA MET A 201 -7.12 -29.68 2.21
C MET A 201 -7.96 -30.59 3.12
N GLN A 202 -8.34 -30.10 4.31
CA GLN A 202 -9.21 -30.83 5.23
C GLN A 202 -10.63 -31.02 4.67
N GLN A 203 -11.19 -30.00 4.01
CA GLN A 203 -12.50 -30.11 3.37
C GLN A 203 -12.49 -31.08 2.18
N GLY A 204 -11.39 -31.12 1.42
CA GLY A 204 -11.21 -32.06 0.31
C GLY A 204 -11.25 -33.51 0.76
N ASN A 205 -10.64 -33.85 1.90
CA ASN A 205 -10.59 -35.22 2.40
C ASN A 205 -11.93 -35.74 2.95
N LYS A 206 -12.85 -34.86 3.34
CA LYS A 206 -14.17 -35.22 3.87
C LYS A 206 -15.25 -35.40 2.80
N SER A 207 -14.96 -35.00 1.57
CA SER A 207 -15.91 -35.05 0.46
C SER A 207 -15.92 -36.44 -0.17
N GLU A 208 -17.05 -37.15 -0.11
CA GLU A 208 -17.25 -38.44 -0.81
C GLU A 208 -17.00 -38.35 -2.33
N ASP A 209 -17.13 -37.16 -2.93
CA ASP A 209 -16.81 -36.90 -4.35
C ASP A 209 -15.31 -36.98 -4.70
N GLY A 210 -14.45 -37.31 -3.73
CA GLY A 210 -13.16 -38.02 -3.82
C GLY A 210 -11.99 -37.44 -4.65
N TRP A 211 -12.21 -36.68 -5.73
CA TRP A 211 -11.12 -36.34 -6.65
C TRP A 211 -11.26 -35.02 -7.43
N LEU A 212 -12.50 -34.56 -7.71
CA LEU A 212 -12.70 -33.35 -8.52
C LEU A 212 -12.58 -32.04 -7.73
N THR A 213 -12.85 -32.07 -6.42
CA THR A 213 -12.96 -30.87 -5.57
C THR A 213 -11.64 -30.15 -5.27
N PRO A 214 -10.51 -30.83 -4.92
CA PRO A 214 -9.27 -30.11 -4.57
C PRO A 214 -8.57 -29.53 -5.79
N ARG A 215 -8.60 -30.26 -6.92
CA ARG A 215 -7.96 -29.85 -8.18
C ARG A 215 -8.66 -28.66 -8.81
N PHE A 216 -9.99 -28.62 -8.78
CA PHE A 216 -10.75 -27.46 -9.25
C PHE A 216 -10.42 -26.21 -8.43
N PHE A 217 -10.39 -26.35 -7.10
CA PHE A 217 -10.01 -25.25 -6.20
C PHE A 217 -8.60 -24.74 -6.51
N LEU A 218 -7.61 -25.63 -6.57
CA LEU A 218 -6.22 -25.25 -6.85
C LEU A 218 -6.05 -24.57 -8.21
N ARG A 219 -6.70 -25.10 -9.27
CA ARG A 219 -6.69 -24.49 -10.60
C ARG A 219 -7.32 -23.10 -10.60
N SER A 220 -8.45 -22.94 -9.89
CA SER A 220 -9.13 -21.65 -9.76
C SER A 220 -8.27 -20.65 -8.98
N ALA A 221 -7.63 -21.08 -7.88
CA ALA A 221 -6.73 -20.24 -7.11
C ALA A 221 -5.53 -19.79 -7.93
N ILE A 222 -4.87 -20.70 -8.67
CA ILE A 222 -3.75 -20.36 -9.56
C ILE A 222 -4.20 -19.38 -10.65
N PHE A 223 -5.33 -19.65 -11.30
CA PHE A 223 -5.86 -18.76 -12.35
C PHE A 223 -6.16 -17.35 -11.82
N ILE A 224 -6.81 -17.25 -10.66
CA ILE A 224 -7.12 -15.96 -10.02
C ILE A 224 -5.84 -15.25 -9.56
N SER A 225 -4.85 -15.97 -9.02
CA SER A 225 -3.55 -15.39 -8.67
C SER A 225 -2.87 -14.80 -9.89
N VAL A 226 -2.83 -15.53 -11.02
CA VAL A 226 -2.27 -15.02 -12.27
C VAL A 226 -3.03 -13.80 -12.75
N LEU A 227 -4.37 -13.81 -12.69
CA LEU A 227 -5.19 -12.67 -13.08
C LEU A 227 -4.94 -11.43 -12.21
N LEU A 228 -4.86 -11.60 -10.89
CA LEU A 228 -4.57 -10.53 -9.93
C LEU A 228 -3.18 -9.95 -10.17
N ILE A 229 -2.15 -10.80 -10.26
CA ILE A 229 -0.78 -10.37 -10.54
C ILE A 229 -0.70 -9.67 -11.90
N ALA A 230 -1.32 -10.22 -12.94
CA ALA A 230 -1.35 -9.60 -14.26
C ALA A 230 -2.10 -8.26 -14.27
N SER A 231 -3.20 -8.12 -13.53
CA SER A 231 -3.94 -6.86 -13.44
C SER A 231 -3.12 -5.76 -12.78
N VAL A 232 -2.35 -6.10 -11.75
CA VAL A 232 -1.45 -5.19 -11.04
C VAL A 232 -0.25 -4.88 -11.91
N PHE A 233 0.32 -5.88 -12.58
CA PHE A 233 1.42 -5.69 -13.52
C PHE A 233 0.99 -4.78 -14.69
N LEU A 234 -0.18 -5.00 -15.29
CA LEU A 234 -0.72 -4.14 -16.34
C LEU A 234 -0.98 -2.72 -15.82
N GLY A 235 -1.60 -2.57 -14.65
CA GLY A 235 -1.87 -1.26 -14.05
C GLY A 235 -0.61 -0.48 -13.68
N VAL A 236 0.47 -1.17 -13.26
CA VAL A 236 1.75 -0.57 -12.89
C VAL A 236 2.62 -0.29 -14.11
N PHE A 237 2.73 -1.22 -15.06
CA PHE A 237 3.67 -1.11 -16.19
C PHE A 237 3.12 -0.37 -17.41
N TYR A 238 1.82 -0.43 -17.70
CA TYR A 238 1.25 0.33 -18.82
C TYR A 238 0.85 1.76 -18.43
N GLY A 239 0.84 2.06 -17.13
CA GLY A 239 0.39 3.34 -16.61
C GLY A 239 1.45 4.45 -16.62
N ALA A 240 2.76 4.14 -16.54
CA ALA A 240 3.71 5.21 -16.19
C ALA A 240 5.22 4.91 -16.27
N ASP A 241 5.91 5.64 -17.15
CA ASP A 241 7.34 5.93 -16.99
C ASP A 241 7.64 6.87 -15.80
N ASP A 242 6.62 7.53 -15.23
CA ASP A 242 6.74 8.56 -14.19
C ASP A 242 6.31 8.15 -12.76
N VAL A 243 5.75 6.95 -12.55
CA VAL A 243 5.04 6.59 -11.30
C VAL A 243 5.80 5.61 -10.42
N TYR A 244 6.99 5.17 -10.84
CA TYR A 244 7.84 4.35 -9.99
C TYR A 244 8.33 5.16 -8.79
N VAL A 245 8.01 4.70 -7.59
CA VAL A 245 8.58 5.18 -6.33
C VAL A 245 10.10 5.00 -6.38
N ARG A 246 10.83 6.05 -6.74
CA ARG A 246 12.28 5.92 -6.95
C ARG A 246 12.98 5.71 -5.61
N GLU A 247 13.78 4.66 -5.54
CA GLU A 247 14.54 4.26 -4.35
C GLU A 247 15.49 5.35 -3.85
N ILE A 248 15.91 6.24 -4.76
CA ILE A 248 16.82 7.35 -4.46
C ILE A 248 16.24 8.33 -3.44
N PHE A 249 14.92 8.43 -3.32
CA PHE A 249 14.29 9.41 -2.45
C PHE A 249 14.23 8.98 -0.98
N PHE A 250 14.15 7.67 -0.69
CA PHE A 250 13.94 7.25 0.69
C PHE A 250 14.51 5.89 1.09
N ILE A 251 14.18 4.79 0.40
CA ILE A 251 14.63 3.44 0.77
C ILE A 251 15.07 2.64 -0.45
N ARG A 252 16.19 1.93 -0.31
CA ARG A 252 16.63 0.93 -1.29
C ARG A 252 15.70 -0.28 -1.30
N ASP A 253 15.50 -0.86 -2.47
CA ASP A 253 14.73 -2.09 -2.70
C ASP A 253 13.25 -1.95 -2.26
N VAL A 254 12.68 -0.74 -2.28
CA VAL A 254 11.27 -0.51 -1.92
C VAL A 254 10.35 -1.36 -2.77
N HIS A 255 10.66 -1.47 -4.06
CA HIS A 255 9.86 -2.19 -5.03
C HIS A 255 9.83 -3.67 -4.72
N GLU A 256 10.98 -4.26 -4.37
CA GLU A 256 11.07 -5.67 -3.99
C GLU A 256 10.26 -5.95 -2.72
N ARG A 257 10.39 -5.08 -1.70
CA ARG A 257 9.67 -5.19 -0.42
C ARG A 257 8.16 -5.11 -0.61
N MET A 258 7.69 -4.12 -1.37
CA MET A 258 6.26 -3.95 -1.69
C MET A 258 5.74 -5.09 -2.55
N SER A 259 6.50 -5.51 -3.57
CA SER A 259 6.13 -6.62 -4.45
C SER A 259 6.01 -7.92 -3.67
N PHE A 260 6.91 -8.19 -2.72
CA PHE A 260 6.83 -9.37 -1.86
C PHE A 260 5.55 -9.38 -1.02
N VAL A 261 5.24 -8.30 -0.29
CA VAL A 261 4.02 -8.23 0.53
C VAL A 261 2.76 -8.34 -0.32
N ASN A 262 2.74 -7.63 -1.45
CA ASN A 262 1.62 -7.69 -2.39
C ASN A 262 1.45 -9.09 -2.99
N ALA A 263 2.53 -9.79 -3.34
CA ALA A 263 2.47 -11.15 -3.87
C ALA A 263 1.85 -12.14 -2.86
N ILE A 264 2.24 -12.05 -1.58
CA ILE A 264 1.64 -12.87 -0.52
C ILE A 264 0.17 -12.47 -0.30
N GLY A 265 -0.12 -11.16 -0.26
CA GLY A 265 -1.49 -10.65 -0.13
C GLY A 265 -2.40 -11.12 -1.26
N TYR A 266 -1.94 -11.07 -2.50
CA TYR A 266 -2.70 -11.57 -3.65
C TYR A 266 -2.85 -13.07 -3.66
N SER A 267 -1.86 -13.81 -3.16
CA SER A 267 -2.01 -15.25 -2.96
C SER A 267 -3.12 -15.55 -1.95
N ALA A 268 -3.16 -14.83 -0.82
CA ALA A 268 -4.21 -14.95 0.18
C ALA A 268 -5.59 -14.57 -0.39
N ALA A 269 -5.68 -13.44 -1.09
CA ALA A 269 -6.90 -12.98 -1.76
C ALA A 269 -7.41 -14.00 -2.78
N SER A 270 -6.51 -14.59 -3.58
CA SER A 270 -6.85 -15.59 -4.60
C SER A 270 -7.41 -16.87 -3.99
N LEU A 271 -6.85 -17.33 -2.87
CA LEU A 271 -7.40 -18.45 -2.11
C LEU A 271 -8.81 -18.16 -1.59
N CYS A 272 -9.05 -16.94 -1.09
CA CYS A 272 -10.38 -16.52 -0.67
C CYS A 272 -11.38 -16.50 -1.83
N LEU A 273 -11.01 -15.89 -2.96
CA LEU A 273 -11.86 -15.79 -4.15
C LEU A 273 -12.15 -17.17 -4.76
N ALA A 274 -11.14 -18.04 -4.85
CA ALA A 274 -11.34 -19.44 -5.26
C ALA A 274 -12.26 -20.19 -4.30
N GLY A 275 -12.17 -19.88 -3.01
CA GLY A 275 -13.06 -20.42 -1.98
C GLY A 275 -14.51 -20.00 -2.14
N MET A 276 -14.72 -18.73 -2.50
CA MET A 276 -16.05 -18.20 -2.82
C MET A 276 -16.66 -18.90 -4.03
N LEU A 277 -15.88 -19.08 -5.10
CA LEU A 277 -16.31 -19.85 -6.28
C LEU A 277 -16.62 -21.31 -5.92
N TRP A 278 -15.82 -21.93 -5.06
CA TRP A 278 -16.06 -23.28 -4.57
C TRP A 278 -17.38 -23.39 -3.78
N CYS A 279 -17.66 -22.42 -2.90
CA CYS A 279 -18.94 -22.34 -2.19
C CYS A 279 -20.12 -22.22 -3.16
N ALA A 280 -20.02 -21.36 -4.16
CA ALA A 280 -21.04 -21.20 -5.19
C ALA A 280 -21.22 -22.48 -6.02
N TYR A 281 -20.13 -23.14 -6.41
CA TYR A 281 -20.17 -24.43 -7.11
C TYR A 281 -20.88 -25.50 -6.29
N ARG A 282 -20.51 -25.67 -5.00
CA ARG A 282 -21.15 -26.64 -4.09
C ARG A 282 -22.64 -26.36 -3.95
N MET A 283 -23.02 -25.09 -3.75
CA MET A 283 -24.42 -24.69 -3.67
C MET A 283 -25.20 -25.06 -4.93
N ARG A 284 -24.62 -24.80 -6.11
CA ARG A 284 -25.22 -25.16 -7.40
C ARG A 284 -25.36 -26.66 -7.60
N MET A 285 -24.37 -27.45 -7.16
CA MET A 285 -24.44 -28.90 -7.24
C MET A 285 -25.57 -29.44 -6.37
N ILE A 286 -25.66 -29.02 -5.11
CA ILE A 286 -26.75 -29.42 -4.20
C ILE A 286 -28.11 -29.05 -4.79
N SER A 287 -28.25 -27.84 -5.33
CA SER A 287 -29.49 -27.39 -5.98
C SER A 287 -29.91 -28.23 -7.19
N LYS A 288 -28.96 -28.88 -7.88
CA LYS A 288 -29.23 -29.70 -9.06
C LYS A 288 -29.49 -31.16 -8.72
N THR A 289 -28.85 -31.68 -7.67
CA THR A 289 -28.88 -33.11 -7.33
C THR A 289 -29.92 -33.44 -6.27
N ALA A 290 -30.17 -32.56 -5.31
CA ALA A 290 -31.08 -32.81 -4.20
C ALA A 290 -32.54 -32.59 -4.62
N LYS A 291 -33.43 -33.49 -4.18
CA LYS A 291 -34.88 -33.27 -4.35
C LYS A 291 -35.35 -32.12 -3.45
N PRO A 292 -36.44 -31.41 -3.80
CA PRO A 292 -36.97 -30.31 -2.98
C PRO A 292 -37.29 -30.70 -1.53
N GLU A 293 -37.66 -31.96 -1.29
CA GLU A 293 -37.96 -32.51 0.04
C GLU A 293 -36.69 -32.77 0.85
N GLU A 294 -35.61 -33.23 0.23
CA GLU A 294 -34.30 -33.45 0.87
C GLU A 294 -33.66 -32.13 1.29
N ILE A 295 -33.89 -31.06 0.52
CA ILE A 295 -33.42 -29.70 0.87
C ILE A 295 -34.07 -29.22 2.17
N LYS A 296 -35.29 -29.66 2.51
CA LYS A 296 -35.97 -29.28 3.75
C LYS A 296 -35.50 -30.08 4.97
N GLN A 297 -34.68 -31.11 4.79
CA GLN A 297 -34.15 -31.89 5.90
C GLN A 297 -33.14 -31.06 6.71
N ASP A 298 -33.23 -31.12 8.04
CA ASP A 298 -32.42 -30.29 8.95
C ASP A 298 -30.91 -30.41 8.69
N SER A 299 -30.42 -31.62 8.40
CA SER A 299 -29.00 -31.88 8.09
C SER A 299 -28.52 -31.18 6.82
N MET A 300 -29.39 -31.09 5.80
CA MET A 300 -29.09 -30.40 4.55
C MET A 300 -29.14 -28.89 4.77
N GLN A 301 -30.13 -28.39 5.51
CA GLN A 301 -30.23 -26.97 5.86
C GLN A 301 -28.99 -26.49 6.63
N GLU A 302 -28.51 -27.27 7.61
CA GLU A 302 -27.29 -26.96 8.35
C GLU A 302 -26.07 -26.84 7.42
N SER A 303 -25.94 -27.78 6.49
CA SER A 303 -24.87 -27.79 5.48
C SER A 303 -24.91 -26.54 4.58
N LEU A 304 -26.11 -26.16 4.11
CA LEU A 304 -26.31 -24.96 3.28
C LEU A 304 -25.97 -23.67 4.05
N LEU A 305 -26.37 -23.62 5.32
CA LEU A 305 -26.10 -22.49 6.22
C LEU A 305 -24.59 -22.35 6.49
N GLN A 306 -23.89 -23.47 6.68
CA GLN A 306 -22.44 -23.50 6.81
C GLN A 306 -21.73 -22.99 5.55
N ILE A 307 -22.16 -23.42 4.35
CA ILE A 307 -21.60 -22.93 3.07
C ILE A 307 -21.77 -21.41 2.96
N ARG A 308 -22.97 -20.88 3.28
CA ARG A 308 -23.24 -19.43 3.24
C ARG A 308 -22.38 -18.66 4.24
N LYS A 309 -22.23 -19.18 5.47
CA LYS A 309 -21.36 -18.58 6.49
C LYS A 309 -19.91 -18.52 6.03
N THR A 310 -19.40 -19.62 5.48
CA THR A 310 -18.04 -19.68 4.91
C THR A 310 -17.87 -18.68 3.77
N PHE A 311 -18.81 -18.62 2.83
CA PHE A 311 -18.78 -17.65 1.73
C PHE A 311 -18.63 -16.21 2.24
N ASN A 312 -19.44 -15.81 3.23
CA ASN A 312 -19.40 -14.48 3.81
C ASN A 312 -18.08 -14.18 4.53
N ILE A 313 -17.51 -15.17 5.24
CA ILE A 313 -16.20 -15.03 5.89
C ILE A 313 -15.11 -14.82 4.84
N LEU A 314 -15.10 -15.62 3.77
CA LEU A 314 -14.10 -15.50 2.70
C LEU A 314 -14.21 -14.14 1.99
N PHE A 315 -15.43 -13.67 1.73
CA PHE A 315 -15.71 -12.34 1.17
C PHE A 315 -15.16 -11.22 2.06
N LEU A 316 -15.42 -11.29 3.37
CA LEU A 316 -14.88 -10.31 4.32
C LEU A 316 -13.35 -10.33 4.37
N LEU A 317 -12.75 -11.53 4.38
CA LEU A 317 -11.29 -11.69 4.42
C LEU A 317 -10.62 -11.10 3.18
N VAL A 318 -11.14 -11.37 1.96
CA VAL A 318 -10.57 -10.77 0.75
C VAL A 318 -10.74 -9.26 0.75
N ALA A 319 -11.88 -8.72 1.18
CA ALA A 319 -12.09 -7.28 1.29
C ALA A 319 -11.05 -6.63 2.22
N VAL A 320 -10.80 -7.22 3.40
CA VAL A 320 -9.77 -6.76 4.34
C VAL A 320 -8.38 -6.83 3.73
N ILE A 321 -8.02 -7.96 3.09
CA ILE A 321 -6.70 -8.14 2.47
C ILE A 321 -6.46 -7.06 1.42
N LEU A 322 -7.40 -6.87 0.48
CA LEU A 322 -7.24 -5.89 -0.59
C LEU A 322 -7.26 -4.44 -0.05
N SER A 323 -8.07 -4.16 0.98
CA SER A 323 -8.09 -2.83 1.60
C SER A 323 -6.79 -2.49 2.30
N LEU A 324 -6.16 -3.45 2.99
CA LEU A 324 -4.84 -3.26 3.60
C LEU A 324 -3.75 -2.96 2.57
N ALA A 325 -3.82 -3.61 1.39
CA ALA A 325 -2.89 -3.31 0.30
C ALA A 325 -3.05 -1.89 -0.26
N VAL A 326 -4.30 -1.42 -0.40
CA VAL A 326 -4.57 -0.03 -0.83
C VAL A 326 -4.14 0.96 0.23
N PHE A 327 -4.47 0.69 1.50
CA PHE A 327 -4.10 1.54 2.63
C PHE A 327 -2.58 1.67 2.77
N SER A 328 -1.83 0.57 2.75
CA SER A 328 -0.36 0.63 2.86
C SER A 328 0.27 1.40 1.70
N THR A 329 -0.27 1.27 0.48
CA THR A 329 0.16 2.06 -0.68
C THR A 329 -0.15 3.54 -0.48
N GLY A 330 -1.31 3.88 0.05
CA GLY A 330 -1.69 5.25 0.35
C GLY A 330 -0.81 5.91 1.42
N VAL A 331 -0.53 5.21 2.52
CA VAL A 331 0.38 5.69 3.58
C VAL A 331 1.80 5.88 3.04
N LEU A 332 2.27 5.00 2.13
CA LEU A 332 3.55 5.18 1.46
C LEU A 332 3.58 6.48 0.64
N TYR A 333 2.53 6.76 -0.13
CA TYR A 333 2.43 7.98 -0.95
C TYR A 333 2.39 9.24 -0.09
N SER A 334 1.70 9.20 1.05
CA SER A 334 1.75 10.25 2.08
C SER A 334 3.17 10.47 2.60
N GLY A 335 3.87 9.38 2.94
CA GLY A 335 5.29 9.42 3.34
C GLY A 335 6.18 10.06 2.29
N LEU A 336 6.06 9.65 1.02
CA LEU A 336 6.84 10.19 -0.09
C LEU A 336 6.58 11.69 -0.31
N ASN A 337 5.31 12.11 -0.28
CA ASN A 337 4.94 13.52 -0.40
C ASN A 337 5.37 14.36 0.82
N SER A 338 5.65 13.73 1.96
CA SER A 338 6.15 14.41 3.16
C SER A 338 7.65 14.77 3.13
N LEU A 339 8.43 14.15 2.22
CA LEU A 339 9.87 14.39 2.08
C LEU A 339 10.17 15.83 1.65
N ASP A 340 11.13 16.49 2.29
CA ASP A 340 11.43 17.92 2.04
C ASP A 340 11.77 18.21 0.57
N TYR A 341 12.57 17.33 -0.05
CA TYR A 341 12.90 17.44 -1.47
C TYR A 341 11.67 17.30 -2.37
N VAL A 342 10.78 16.34 -2.07
CA VAL A 342 9.56 16.11 -2.84
C VAL A 342 8.59 17.27 -2.67
N LYS A 343 8.50 17.88 -1.48
CA LYS A 343 7.71 19.10 -1.25
C LYS A 343 8.18 20.26 -2.15
N GLN A 344 9.49 20.47 -2.27
CA GLN A 344 10.00 21.49 -3.20
C GLN A 344 9.71 21.14 -4.66
N LEU A 345 9.81 19.87 -5.03
CA LEU A 345 9.50 19.43 -6.38
C LEU A 345 8.00 19.64 -6.70
N ASN A 346 7.12 19.29 -5.77
CA ASN A 346 5.68 19.53 -5.86
C ASN A 346 5.38 21.03 -6.05
N LYS A 347 6.07 21.88 -5.29
CA LYS A 347 5.95 23.33 -5.40
C LYS A 347 6.42 23.86 -6.74
N ALA A 348 7.53 23.34 -7.24
CA ALA A 348 8.12 23.72 -8.52
C ALA A 348 7.23 23.34 -9.70
N MET A 349 6.64 22.15 -9.66
CA MET A 349 5.77 21.64 -10.73
C MET A 349 4.34 22.18 -10.67
N GLY A 350 3.89 22.66 -9.51
CA GLY A 350 2.51 23.09 -9.29
C GLY A 350 1.51 21.95 -9.11
N TYR A 351 1.99 20.71 -9.03
CA TYR A 351 1.21 19.50 -8.75
C TYR A 351 2.06 18.50 -7.96
N GLN A 352 1.42 17.52 -7.32
CA GLN A 352 2.12 16.47 -6.56
C GLN A 352 2.80 15.47 -7.50
N VAL A 353 4.10 15.21 -7.28
CA VAL A 353 4.89 14.16 -7.96
C VAL A 353 4.20 12.82 -7.77
N TYR A 354 3.90 12.47 -6.52
CA TYR A 354 3.21 11.23 -6.16
C TYR A 354 1.72 11.51 -6.04
N ARG A 355 1.02 11.47 -7.17
CA ARG A 355 -0.42 11.73 -7.25
C ARG A 355 -1.20 10.62 -6.56
N TYR A 356 -2.13 10.99 -5.69
CA TYR A 356 -3.07 10.05 -5.06
C TYR A 356 -4.05 9.40 -6.05
N ASP A 357 -4.18 9.94 -7.26
CA ASP A 357 -4.96 9.35 -8.37
C ASP A 357 -4.61 7.89 -8.61
N LEU A 358 -3.34 7.52 -8.46
CA LEU A 358 -2.93 6.12 -8.57
C LEU A 358 -3.49 5.27 -7.43
N VAL A 359 -3.44 5.76 -6.19
CA VAL A 359 -3.98 5.05 -5.01
C VAL A 359 -5.48 4.83 -5.19
N TYR A 360 -6.21 5.81 -5.73
CA TYR A 360 -7.62 5.68 -6.08
C TYR A 360 -7.86 4.65 -7.17
N MET A 361 -7.11 4.72 -8.27
CA MET A 361 -7.21 3.74 -9.36
C MET A 361 -6.91 2.32 -8.86
N TYR A 362 -5.92 2.18 -7.99
CA TYR A 362 -5.57 0.93 -7.33
C TYR A 362 -6.71 0.42 -6.44
N GLY A 363 -7.36 1.29 -5.67
CA GLY A 363 -8.55 0.96 -4.90
C GLY A 363 -9.74 0.52 -5.76
N ILE A 364 -10.03 1.26 -6.84
CA ILE A 364 -11.10 0.95 -7.80
C ILE A 364 -10.85 -0.42 -8.44
N LEU A 365 -9.62 -0.68 -8.89
CA LEU A 365 -9.25 -1.96 -9.50
C LEU A 365 -9.52 -3.13 -8.54
N HIS A 366 -9.11 -3.01 -7.27
CA HIS A 366 -9.34 -4.04 -6.26
C HIS A 366 -10.82 -4.27 -5.96
N SER A 367 -11.60 -3.20 -5.83
CA SER A 367 -13.06 -3.30 -5.67
C SER A 367 -13.72 -3.96 -6.88
N PHE A 368 -13.27 -3.64 -8.10
CA PHE A 368 -13.80 -4.22 -9.32
C PHE A 368 -13.53 -5.73 -9.41
N ILE A 369 -12.30 -6.16 -9.10
CA ILE A 369 -11.94 -7.59 -9.07
C ILE A 369 -12.78 -8.35 -8.04
N LEU A 370 -12.97 -7.76 -6.85
CA LEU A 370 -13.81 -8.34 -5.83
C LEU A 370 -15.26 -8.49 -6.32
N LEU A 371 -15.83 -7.45 -6.94
CA LEU A 371 -17.20 -7.46 -7.46
C LEU A 371 -17.43 -8.46 -8.58
N ILE A 372 -16.48 -8.61 -9.51
CA ILE A 372 -16.56 -9.59 -10.62
C ILE A 372 -16.74 -11.00 -10.10
N VAL A 373 -16.05 -11.38 -9.02
CA VAL A 373 -16.15 -12.72 -8.44
C VAL A 373 -17.34 -12.81 -7.47
N TYR A 374 -17.55 -11.78 -6.65
CA TYR A 374 -18.57 -11.77 -5.61
C TYR A 374 -19.99 -11.83 -6.19
N LEU A 375 -20.35 -10.93 -7.12
CA LEU A 375 -21.73 -10.82 -7.63
C LEU A 375 -22.28 -12.14 -8.21
N PRO A 376 -21.60 -12.81 -9.17
CA PRO A 376 -22.11 -14.07 -9.71
C PRO A 376 -22.13 -15.19 -8.67
N SER A 377 -21.11 -15.26 -7.81
CA SER A 377 -21.03 -16.29 -6.77
C SER A 377 -22.15 -16.12 -5.74
N LYS A 378 -22.42 -14.88 -5.33
CA LYS A 378 -23.48 -14.52 -4.39
C LYS A 378 -24.86 -14.82 -4.96
N ALA A 379 -25.11 -14.50 -6.23
CA ALA A 379 -26.36 -14.82 -6.90
C ALA A 379 -26.65 -16.34 -6.88
N ILE A 380 -25.63 -17.17 -7.07
CA ILE A 380 -25.76 -18.64 -6.97
C ILE A 380 -26.00 -19.07 -5.52
N VAL A 381 -25.25 -18.51 -4.55
CA VAL A 381 -25.39 -18.83 -3.11
C VAL A 381 -26.77 -18.44 -2.56
N ASP A 382 -27.38 -17.38 -3.09
CA ASP A 382 -28.69 -16.90 -2.67
C ASP A 382 -29.85 -17.56 -3.43
N SER A 383 -29.58 -18.21 -4.57
CA SER A 383 -30.61 -18.92 -5.36
C SER A 383 -31.21 -20.15 -4.64
N VAL A 384 -30.49 -20.71 -3.67
CA VAL A 384 -30.98 -21.84 -2.87
C VAL A 384 -31.64 -21.30 -1.60
N PRO A 385 -32.96 -21.50 -1.42
CA PRO A 385 -33.66 -21.04 -0.24
C PRO A 385 -33.20 -21.83 0.98
N VAL A 386 -32.59 -21.12 1.93
CA VAL A 386 -32.26 -21.64 3.26
C VAL A 386 -33.36 -21.15 4.20
N GLN A 387 -34.12 -22.07 4.79
CA GLN A 387 -35.11 -21.71 5.82
C GLN A 387 -34.32 -21.34 7.07
N ALA A 388 -34.02 -20.05 7.22
CA ALA A 388 -33.44 -19.57 8.46
C ALA A 388 -34.47 -19.77 9.58
N ALA A 389 -34.06 -20.42 10.67
CA ALA A 389 -34.89 -20.70 11.85
C ALA A 389 -35.45 -19.44 12.58
N ASP A 390 -35.25 -18.24 12.02
CA ASP A 390 -35.64 -16.94 12.58
C ASP A 390 -36.96 -16.40 11.99
N GLU A 391 -38.01 -17.22 11.87
CA GLU A 391 -39.35 -16.75 11.52
C GLU A 391 -40.17 -16.24 12.73
N SER A 392 -39.57 -15.46 13.61
CA SER A 392 -40.32 -14.76 14.67
C SER A 392 -39.91 -13.29 14.86
N THR A 393 -40.30 -12.41 13.93
CA THR A 393 -40.92 -11.08 14.22
C THR A 393 -41.12 -10.25 12.94
N GLY A 394 -42.39 -10.11 12.54
CA GLY A 394 -42.82 -9.25 11.43
C GLY A 394 -42.77 -7.78 11.81
N ASN A 395 -41.70 -7.09 11.41
CA ASN A 395 -41.68 -5.68 10.94
C ASN A 395 -40.25 -5.18 10.67
N ASN A 396 -39.22 -5.86 11.19
CA ASN A 396 -37.81 -5.48 10.99
C ASN A 396 -37.10 -6.16 9.78
N LYS A 397 -37.83 -6.94 8.97
CA LYS A 397 -37.25 -7.77 7.89
C LYS A 397 -36.77 -6.93 6.69
N LEU A 398 -37.44 -5.82 6.38
CA LEU A 398 -37.07 -4.92 5.29
C LEU A 398 -35.82 -4.08 5.63
N SER A 399 -35.81 -3.46 6.81
CA SER A 399 -34.67 -2.67 7.32
C SER A 399 -33.40 -3.52 7.43
N SER A 400 -33.49 -4.73 8.00
CA SER A 400 -32.34 -5.62 8.13
C SER A 400 -31.77 -6.11 6.80
N THR A 401 -32.60 -6.26 5.77
CA THR A 401 -32.15 -6.68 4.43
C THR A 401 -31.46 -5.54 3.69
N ILE A 402 -31.96 -4.31 3.80
CA ILE A 402 -31.32 -3.13 3.23
C ILE A 402 -29.96 -2.88 3.92
N ILE A 403 -29.92 -2.89 5.27
CA ILE A 403 -28.67 -2.68 6.01
C ILE A 403 -27.63 -3.75 5.65
N LYS A 404 -28.03 -5.02 5.54
CA LYS A 404 -27.12 -6.10 5.13
C LYS A 404 -26.57 -5.89 3.71
N LYS A 405 -27.42 -5.54 2.74
CA LYS A 405 -26.98 -5.26 1.37
C LYS A 405 -26.07 -4.03 1.30
N THR A 406 -26.39 -2.97 2.03
CA THR A 406 -25.55 -1.78 2.13
C THR A 406 -24.20 -2.11 2.76
N PHE A 407 -24.17 -2.94 3.81
CA PHE A 407 -22.93 -3.41 4.42
C PHE A 407 -22.10 -4.26 3.46
N GLU A 408 -22.73 -5.17 2.69
CA GLU A 408 -22.04 -5.97 1.67
C GLU A 408 -21.44 -5.08 0.56
N VAL A 409 -22.18 -4.06 0.09
CA VAL A 409 -21.66 -3.07 -0.87
C VAL A 409 -20.54 -2.23 -0.25
N LEU A 410 -20.66 -1.85 1.02
CA LEU A 410 -19.65 -1.10 1.76
C LEU A 410 -18.36 -1.92 1.89
N VAL A 411 -18.47 -3.21 2.19
CA VAL A 411 -17.35 -4.14 2.26
C VAL A 411 -16.73 -4.36 0.88
N ALA A 412 -17.53 -4.50 -0.18
CA ALA A 412 -17.00 -4.59 -1.55
C ALA A 412 -16.28 -3.29 -1.99
N SER A 413 -16.74 -2.16 -1.48
CA SER A 413 -16.18 -0.82 -1.73
C SER A 413 -15.09 -0.46 -0.72
N SER A 414 -14.75 -1.33 0.24
CA SER A 414 -13.80 -0.98 1.29
C SER A 414 -12.39 -0.64 0.78
N PRO A 415 -11.87 -1.26 -0.30
CA PRO A 415 -10.60 -0.81 -0.89
C PRO A 415 -10.68 0.63 -1.40
N LEU A 416 -11.78 1.01 -2.04
CA LEU A 416 -12.02 2.38 -2.50
C LEU A 416 -12.16 3.36 -1.32
N ILE A 417 -12.92 2.98 -0.30
CA ILE A 417 -13.10 3.77 0.92
C ILE A 417 -11.76 3.96 1.63
N ALA A 418 -10.90 2.94 1.67
CA ALA A 418 -9.56 3.06 2.25
C ALA A 418 -8.71 4.09 1.49
N GLY A 419 -8.75 4.09 0.15
CA GLY A 419 -8.10 5.12 -0.66
C GLY A 419 -8.64 6.52 -0.39
N PHE A 420 -9.95 6.67 -0.25
CA PHE A 420 -10.61 7.93 0.07
C PHE A 420 -10.31 8.43 1.48
N LEU A 421 -10.40 7.56 2.49
CA LEU A 421 -10.06 7.90 3.87
C LEU A 421 -8.61 8.35 4.00
N GLN A 422 -7.68 7.68 3.30
CA GLN A 422 -6.29 8.09 3.30
C GLN A 422 -6.12 9.52 2.74
N ALA A 423 -6.73 9.81 1.60
CA ALA A 423 -6.65 11.15 1.03
C ALA A 423 -7.33 12.23 1.90
N MET A 424 -8.42 11.88 2.59
CA MET A 424 -9.02 12.78 3.58
C MET A 424 -8.07 13.04 4.76
N LEU A 425 -7.44 12.01 5.31
CA LEU A 425 -6.46 12.15 6.38
C LEU A 425 -5.29 13.04 5.93
N ASP A 426 -4.82 12.84 4.71
CA ASP A 426 -3.74 13.65 4.15
C ASP A 426 -4.16 15.11 3.92
N HIS A 427 -5.44 15.40 3.63
CA HIS A 427 -5.93 16.77 3.52
C HIS A 427 -6.13 17.46 4.88
N ILE A 428 -6.41 16.69 5.93
CA ILE A 428 -6.64 17.22 7.29
C ILE A 428 -5.32 17.43 8.02
N PHE A 429 -4.36 16.52 7.85
CA PHE A 429 -3.12 16.48 8.62
C PHE A 429 -1.86 16.83 7.83
N GLY A 430 -1.93 16.85 6.49
CA GLY A 430 -0.85 17.25 5.60
C GLY A 430 -0.97 18.70 5.16
#